data_AF-A0A9X8VF04-F1
#
_entry.id   AF-A0A9X8VF04-F1
#
_cell.length_a   1.000
_cell.length_b   1.000
_cell.length_c   1.000
_cell.angle_alpha   90.00
_cell.angle_beta   90.00
_cell.angle_gamma   90.00
#
_symmetry.space_group_name_H-M   'P 1'
#
loop_
_entity.id
_entity.type
_entity.pdbx_description
1 polymer ?
#
loop_
_entity_poly.entity_id
_entity_poly.type
_entity_poly.pdbx_seq_one_letter_code
_entity_poly.pdbx_strand_id
1 'polypeptide(L)'
;GSEAVLKNCTLEQAFRAMERNSAGIALIDVPARIFQTLYDVQTGKEIEQDLQQNLRELLAKAPVMARIADWVELLWQPLDNTWLEWLTLNFTNTLGAALLQTAMQLCPDADDNDLILDLNAGPVRTALLAPDQREIWLSETTVGGGGIIEKLQQIYREDPRSFFESLDFNLSPGNYETMDNNVWHLLQTMVNPASSLPVCMNEMRLANDHASQVQAQRNLLGELQRSGFMTSHSFLSAINTRLLRPGTDASSDVFLLQLQQDWRQ
;
A
#
# COMPACT_ATOMS: atom_id res chain seq x y z
N GLY A 1 10.28 -9.97 -8.16
CA GLY A 1 10.32 -8.63 -8.77
C GLY A 1 11.66 -8.37 -9.42
N SER A 2 12.61 -7.78 -8.69
CA SER A 2 13.91 -7.34 -9.25
C SER A 2 14.70 -8.43 -9.97
N GLU A 3 14.84 -9.62 -9.39
CA GLU A 3 15.54 -10.73 -10.05
C GLU A 3 14.84 -11.16 -11.34
N ALA A 4 13.50 -11.25 -11.33
CA ALA A 4 12.69 -11.65 -12.48
C ALA A 4 12.95 -10.73 -13.68
N VAL A 5 12.97 -9.42 -13.45
CA VAL A 5 13.17 -8.47 -14.55
C VAL A 5 14.65 -8.33 -14.94
N LEU A 6 15.57 -8.33 -13.99
CA LEU A 6 17.02 -8.32 -14.30
C LEU A 6 17.43 -9.54 -15.14
N LYS A 7 16.79 -10.69 -14.92
CA LYS A 7 17.05 -11.93 -15.66
C LYS A 7 16.07 -12.18 -16.80
N ASN A 8 15.14 -11.26 -17.03
CA ASN A 8 14.05 -11.40 -18.00
C ASN A 8 13.37 -12.78 -17.93
N CYS A 9 12.98 -13.19 -16.72
CA CYS A 9 12.35 -14.46 -16.42
C CYS A 9 11.07 -14.25 -15.61
N THR A 10 10.28 -15.31 -15.46
CA THR A 10 9.03 -15.26 -14.67
C THR A 10 9.30 -15.09 -13.17
N LEU A 11 8.32 -14.59 -12.41
CA LEU A 11 8.41 -14.53 -10.95
C LEU A 11 8.69 -15.90 -10.33
N GLU A 12 8.09 -16.96 -10.88
CA GLU A 12 8.33 -18.34 -10.46
C GLU A 12 9.79 -18.75 -10.68
N GLN A 13 10.35 -18.49 -11.87
CA GLN A 13 11.76 -18.79 -12.16
C GLN A 13 12.71 -18.01 -11.27
N ALA A 14 12.41 -16.73 -11.00
CA ALA A 14 13.17 -15.90 -10.09
C ALA A 14 13.13 -16.42 -8.65
N PHE A 15 11.97 -16.85 -8.17
CA PHE A 15 11.84 -17.44 -6.83
C PHE A 15 12.61 -18.75 -6.71
N ARG A 16 12.46 -19.66 -7.68
CA ARG A 16 13.24 -20.92 -7.72
C ARG A 16 14.75 -20.67 -7.75
N ALA A 17 15.20 -19.59 -8.41
CA ALA A 17 16.60 -19.18 -8.39
C ALA A 17 17.04 -18.68 -7.00
N MET A 18 16.18 -17.96 -6.28
CA MET A 18 16.45 -17.54 -4.90
C MET A 18 16.54 -18.74 -3.96
N GLU A 19 15.62 -19.72 -4.05
CA GLU A 19 15.67 -20.95 -3.23
C GLU A 19 16.94 -21.76 -3.46
N ARG A 20 17.43 -21.79 -4.70
CA ARG A 20 18.66 -22.51 -5.08
C ARG A 20 19.93 -21.70 -4.82
N ASN A 21 19.82 -20.51 -4.23
CA ASN A 21 20.92 -19.56 -4.05
C ASN A 21 21.68 -19.25 -5.37
N SER A 22 20.97 -19.25 -6.50
CA SER A 22 21.50 -18.93 -7.83
C SER A 22 20.99 -17.60 -8.39
N ALA A 23 20.17 -16.87 -7.62
CA ALA A 23 19.73 -15.52 -7.96
C ALA A 23 20.89 -14.51 -7.83
N GLY A 24 20.83 -13.43 -8.62
CA GLY A 24 21.78 -12.32 -8.51
C GLY A 24 21.68 -11.54 -7.19
N ILE A 25 20.54 -11.63 -6.51
CA ILE A 25 20.32 -11.07 -5.17
C ILE A 25 19.83 -12.18 -4.25
N ALA A 26 20.58 -12.48 -3.19
CA ALA A 26 20.13 -13.43 -2.18
C ALA A 26 19.01 -12.80 -1.35
N LEU A 27 18.01 -13.60 -0.98
CA LEU A 27 16.86 -13.10 -0.21
C LEU A 27 17.28 -12.50 1.15
N ILE A 28 18.34 -13.04 1.76
CA ILE A 28 18.92 -12.54 3.00
C ILE A 28 19.53 -11.13 2.87
N ASP A 29 19.82 -10.67 1.65
CA ASP A 29 20.36 -9.34 1.39
C ASP A 29 19.26 -8.31 1.12
N VAL A 30 18.00 -8.75 0.99
CA VAL A 30 16.88 -7.87 0.66
C VAL A 30 16.58 -6.84 1.75
N PRO A 31 16.60 -7.16 3.07
CA PRO A 31 16.39 -6.16 4.12
C PRO A 31 17.36 -4.96 4.01
N ALA A 32 18.65 -5.23 3.81
CA ALA A 32 19.66 -4.18 3.64
C ALA A 32 19.42 -3.28 2.43
N ARG A 33 18.67 -3.76 1.43
CA ARG A 33 18.34 -3.00 0.21
C ARG A 33 17.04 -2.23 0.31
N ILE A 34 16.05 -2.73 1.05
CA ILE A 34 14.73 -2.09 1.17
C ILE A 34 14.74 -0.98 2.23
N PHE A 35 15.33 -1.25 3.39
CA PHE A 35 15.38 -0.30 4.49
C PHE A 35 16.41 0.81 4.24
N GLN A 36 16.22 1.96 4.87
CA GLN A 36 17.18 3.06 4.78
C GLN A 36 18.49 2.67 5.47
N THR A 37 19.60 2.86 4.77
CA THR A 37 20.95 2.78 5.33
C THR A 37 21.16 3.96 6.28
N LEU A 38 21.33 3.66 7.57
CA LEU A 38 21.75 4.66 8.55
C LEU A 38 23.27 4.69 8.61
N TYR A 39 23.85 5.85 8.86
CA TYR A 39 25.28 6.00 9.05
C TYR A 39 25.57 6.47 10.47
N ASP A 40 26.57 5.87 11.08
CA ASP A 40 27.14 6.33 12.32
C ASP A 40 27.78 7.71 12.12
N VAL A 41 27.35 8.68 12.92
CA VAL A 41 27.74 10.10 12.77
C VAL A 41 29.24 10.30 13.03
N GLN A 42 29.89 9.42 13.79
CA GLN A 42 31.30 9.56 14.19
C GLN A 42 32.25 8.80 13.27
N THR A 43 31.83 7.61 12.81
CA THR A 43 32.68 6.69 12.04
C THR A 43 32.33 6.66 10.56
N GLY A 44 31.17 7.23 10.17
CA GLY A 44 30.66 7.20 8.79
C GLY A 44 30.33 5.79 8.29
N LYS A 45 30.28 4.79 9.19
CA LYS A 45 29.97 3.41 8.84
C LYS A 45 28.47 3.19 8.80
N GLU A 46 28.03 2.30 7.92
CA GLU A 46 26.64 1.85 7.90
C GLU A 46 26.29 1.15 9.23
N ILE A 47 25.15 1.53 9.78
CA ILE A 47 24.53 0.91 10.96
C ILE A 47 23.40 0.02 10.46
N GLU A 48 23.54 -1.28 10.66
CA GLU A 48 22.44 -2.23 10.50
C GLU A 48 21.46 -2.05 11.66
N GLN A 49 20.18 -1.85 11.33
CA GLN A 49 19.12 -1.68 12.31
C GLN A 49 18.71 -3.05 12.90
N ASP A 50 18.29 -3.08 14.17
CA ASP A 50 17.80 -4.31 14.83
C ASP A 50 16.73 -5.04 14.01
N LEU A 51 15.82 -4.29 13.36
CA LEU A 51 14.80 -4.86 12.47
C LEU A 51 15.43 -5.59 11.28
N GLN A 52 16.45 -5.01 10.65
CA GLN A 52 17.13 -5.62 9.50
C GLN A 52 17.82 -6.92 9.93
N GLN A 53 18.54 -6.89 11.06
CA GLN A 53 19.19 -8.06 11.64
C GLN A 53 18.16 -9.17 11.95
N ASN A 54 17.07 -8.83 12.64
CA ASN A 54 16.01 -9.78 12.97
C ASN A 54 15.36 -10.40 11.72
N LEU A 55 15.11 -9.61 10.67
CA LEU A 55 14.57 -10.10 9.42
C LEU A 55 15.54 -11.07 8.73
N ARG A 56 16.84 -10.75 8.71
CA ARG A 56 17.87 -11.65 8.15
C ARG A 56 17.94 -12.97 8.91
N GLU A 57 17.91 -12.93 10.24
CA GLU A 57 17.87 -14.13 11.08
C GLU A 57 16.62 -14.97 10.84
N LEU A 58 15.46 -14.34 10.60
CA LEU A 58 14.24 -15.06 10.24
C LEU A 58 14.31 -15.67 8.85
N LEU A 59 14.80 -14.93 7.85
CA LEU A 59 14.95 -15.42 6.47
C LEU A 59 15.98 -16.56 6.36
N ALA A 60 16.93 -16.65 7.30
CA ALA A 60 17.85 -17.77 7.39
C ALA A 60 17.22 -19.07 7.92
N LYS A 61 16.00 -19.02 8.51
CA LYS A 61 15.33 -20.19 9.08
C LYS A 61 14.57 -20.96 8.00
N ALA A 62 14.96 -22.21 7.76
CA ALA A 62 14.29 -23.09 6.79
C ALA A 62 12.76 -23.20 6.96
N PRO A 63 12.18 -23.26 8.19
CA PRO A 63 10.72 -23.26 8.35
C PRO A 63 10.04 -21.97 7.88
N VAL A 64 10.71 -20.82 8.02
CA VAL A 64 10.20 -19.53 7.53
C VAL A 64 10.23 -19.52 6.01
N MET A 65 11.34 -19.96 5.42
CA MET A 65 11.48 -20.05 3.97
C MET A 65 10.48 -21.02 3.33
N ALA A 66 10.23 -22.18 3.95
CA ALA A 66 9.21 -23.10 3.49
C ALA A 66 7.81 -22.47 3.53
N ARG A 67 7.49 -21.72 4.59
CA ARG A 67 6.20 -21.01 4.68
C ARG A 67 6.08 -19.89 3.65
N ILE A 68 7.16 -19.17 3.37
CA ILE A 68 7.19 -18.16 2.30
C ILE A 68 6.95 -18.83 0.95
N ALA A 69 7.58 -19.97 0.69
CA ALA A 69 7.39 -20.73 -0.54
C ALA A 69 5.93 -21.16 -0.74
N ASP A 70 5.24 -21.62 0.32
CA ASP A 70 3.81 -21.96 0.27
C ASP A 70 2.92 -20.80 -0.22
N TRP A 71 3.32 -19.54 0.07
CA TRP A 71 2.50 -18.36 -0.21
C TRP A 71 2.91 -17.64 -1.48
N VAL A 72 4.17 -17.80 -1.87
CA VAL A 72 4.74 -17.09 -3.02
C VAL A 72 4.11 -17.55 -4.33
N GLU A 73 3.55 -18.76 -4.39
CA GLU A 73 2.74 -19.20 -5.54
C GLU A 73 1.56 -18.27 -5.85
N LEU A 74 1.00 -17.59 -4.84
CA LEU A 74 -0.09 -16.63 -5.00
C LEU A 74 0.30 -15.41 -5.87
N LEU A 75 1.60 -15.16 -6.07
CA LEU A 75 2.09 -14.05 -6.89
C LEU A 75 1.96 -14.30 -8.41
N TRP A 76 1.68 -15.52 -8.83
CA TRP A 76 1.61 -15.88 -10.26
C TRP A 76 0.55 -16.92 -10.61
N GLN A 77 -0.09 -17.55 -9.62
CA GLN A 77 -1.24 -18.41 -9.89
C GLN A 77 -2.45 -17.55 -10.29
N PRO A 78 -3.23 -18.00 -11.30
CA PRO A 78 -4.48 -17.33 -11.63
C PRO A 78 -5.46 -17.44 -10.46
N LEU A 79 -6.27 -16.41 -10.26
CA LEU A 79 -7.39 -16.48 -9.34
C LEU A 79 -8.36 -17.57 -9.81
N ASP A 80 -8.75 -18.45 -8.90
CA ASP A 80 -9.78 -19.47 -9.12
C ASP A 80 -10.92 -19.33 -8.12
N ASN A 81 -11.91 -20.23 -8.20
CA ASN A 81 -13.10 -20.16 -7.35
C ASN A 81 -12.80 -20.35 -5.85
N THR A 82 -11.63 -20.87 -5.46
CA THR A 82 -11.26 -21.01 -4.05
C THR A 82 -11.04 -19.66 -3.37
N TRP A 83 -10.74 -18.62 -4.15
CA TRP A 83 -10.57 -17.25 -3.65
C TRP A 83 -11.88 -16.57 -3.28
N LEU A 84 -13.03 -17.05 -3.78
CA LEU A 84 -14.30 -16.36 -3.63
C LEU A 84 -14.69 -16.15 -2.15
N GLU A 85 -14.42 -17.14 -1.31
CA GLU A 85 -14.70 -17.05 0.12
C GLU A 85 -13.85 -15.97 0.79
N TRP A 86 -12.54 -15.96 0.51
CA TRP A 86 -11.63 -14.96 1.01
C TRP A 86 -11.96 -13.56 0.48
N LEU A 87 -12.25 -13.41 -0.82
CA LEU A 87 -12.65 -12.13 -1.42
C LEU A 87 -13.95 -11.60 -0.80
N THR A 88 -14.93 -12.47 -0.59
CA THR A 88 -16.19 -12.11 0.08
C THR A 88 -15.92 -11.65 1.51
N LEU A 89 -15.08 -12.38 2.25
CA LEU A 89 -14.69 -11.99 3.61
C LEU A 89 -14.01 -10.62 3.63
N ASN A 90 -13.06 -10.35 2.73
CA ASN A 90 -12.40 -9.04 2.64
C ASN A 90 -13.39 -7.94 2.28
N PHE A 91 -14.25 -8.18 1.30
CA PHE A 91 -15.29 -7.21 0.91
C PHE A 91 -16.21 -6.88 2.11
N THR A 92 -16.71 -7.90 2.82
CA THR A 92 -17.56 -7.70 3.99
C THR A 92 -16.82 -7.01 5.14
N ASN A 93 -15.53 -7.34 5.37
CA ASN A 93 -14.67 -6.64 6.33
C ASN A 93 -14.51 -5.15 5.98
N THR A 94 -14.16 -4.84 4.74
CA THR A 94 -13.95 -3.46 4.28
C THR A 94 -15.24 -2.66 4.38
N LEU A 95 -16.36 -3.20 3.91
CA LEU A 95 -17.65 -2.54 4.00
C LEU A 95 -18.09 -2.36 5.46
N GLY A 96 -17.92 -3.38 6.30
CA GLY A 96 -18.26 -3.31 7.72
C GLY A 96 -17.43 -2.27 8.47
N ALA A 97 -16.12 -2.22 8.22
CA ALA A 97 -15.23 -1.21 8.80
C ALA A 97 -15.61 0.21 8.36
N ALA A 98 -15.94 0.39 7.08
CA ALA A 98 -16.41 1.69 6.57
C ALA A 98 -17.76 2.10 7.18
N LEU A 99 -18.69 1.16 7.37
CA LEU A 99 -19.97 1.40 8.04
C LEU A 99 -19.78 1.80 9.51
N LEU A 100 -18.91 1.11 10.25
CA LEU A 100 -18.55 1.47 11.63
C LEU A 100 -17.94 2.88 11.68
N GLN A 101 -16.99 3.18 10.79
CA GLN A 101 -16.36 4.50 10.72
C GLN A 101 -17.37 5.61 10.40
N THR A 102 -18.29 5.37 9.46
CA THR A 102 -19.38 6.29 9.13
C THR A 102 -20.29 6.51 10.35
N ALA A 103 -20.64 5.44 11.06
CA ALA A 103 -21.47 5.54 12.26
C ALA A 103 -20.81 6.42 13.34
N MET A 104 -19.52 6.23 13.59
CA MET A 104 -18.75 7.04 14.55
C MET A 104 -18.62 8.51 14.11
N GLN A 105 -18.41 8.78 12.82
CA GLN A 105 -18.34 10.15 12.30
C GLN A 105 -19.66 10.92 12.43
N LEU A 106 -20.79 10.24 12.20
CA LEU A 106 -22.13 10.82 12.33
C LEU A 106 -22.57 10.95 13.80
N CYS A 107 -21.94 10.19 14.71
CA CYS A 107 -22.17 10.24 16.15
C CYS A 107 -20.88 10.60 16.91
N PRO A 108 -20.40 11.85 16.80
CA PRO A 108 -19.11 12.27 17.37
C PRO A 108 -19.05 12.24 18.90
N ASP A 109 -20.19 12.07 19.57
CA ASP A 109 -20.29 11.94 21.03
C ASP A 109 -20.07 10.49 21.51
N ALA A 110 -20.02 9.51 20.59
CA ALA A 110 -19.75 8.11 20.91
C ALA A 110 -18.25 7.86 21.09
N ASP A 111 -17.90 7.00 22.05
CA ASP A 111 -16.54 6.48 22.23
C ASP A 111 -16.25 5.33 21.24
N ASP A 112 -14.99 5.07 20.95
CA ASP A 112 -14.52 4.03 20.00
C ASP A 112 -14.98 2.62 20.41
N ASN A 113 -15.27 2.42 21.71
CA ASN A 113 -15.72 1.15 22.26
C ASN A 113 -17.25 1.06 22.44
N ASP A 114 -18.01 2.08 22.03
CA ASP A 114 -19.45 2.07 22.22
C ASP A 114 -20.18 1.23 21.17
N LEU A 115 -19.56 1.02 20.00
CA LEU A 115 -20.08 0.21 18.91
C LEU A 115 -19.18 -1.00 18.62
N ILE A 116 -19.81 -2.15 18.47
CA ILE A 116 -19.16 -3.39 18.02
C ILE A 116 -19.66 -3.73 16.62
N LEU A 117 -18.71 -3.96 15.72
CA LEU A 117 -18.95 -4.54 14.41
C LEU A 117 -18.83 -6.07 14.50
N ASP A 118 -19.90 -6.77 14.12
CA ASP A 118 -19.90 -8.23 13.99
C ASP A 118 -20.29 -8.64 12.56
N LEU A 119 -19.46 -9.46 11.94
CA LEU A 119 -19.63 -9.97 10.58
C LEU A 119 -20.03 -11.44 10.56
N ASN A 120 -20.09 -12.08 11.73
CA ASN A 120 -20.49 -13.45 11.90
C ASN A 120 -21.65 -13.53 12.89
N ALA A 121 -22.87 -13.49 12.35
CA ALA A 121 -24.10 -13.58 13.12
C ALA A 121 -24.32 -14.95 13.83
N GLY A 122 -23.35 -15.87 13.74
CA GLY A 122 -23.39 -17.19 14.33
C GLY A 122 -24.16 -18.21 13.47
N PRO A 123 -23.96 -19.52 13.73
CA PRO A 123 -24.39 -20.59 12.83
C PRO A 123 -25.91 -20.63 12.60
N VAL A 124 -26.70 -20.28 13.62
CA VAL A 124 -28.17 -20.27 13.53
C VAL A 124 -28.65 -19.21 12.57
N ARG A 125 -28.05 -18.01 12.62
CA ARG A 125 -28.45 -16.90 11.76
C ARG A 125 -27.91 -17.08 10.36
N THR A 126 -26.66 -17.50 10.22
CA THR A 126 -26.04 -17.79 8.92
C THR A 126 -26.83 -18.86 8.14
N ALA A 127 -27.39 -19.87 8.82
CA ALA A 127 -28.21 -20.90 8.18
C ALA A 127 -29.53 -20.37 7.56
N LEU A 128 -29.97 -19.17 7.93
CA LEU A 128 -31.16 -18.52 7.36
C LEU A 128 -30.83 -17.66 6.13
N LEU A 129 -29.55 -17.38 5.87
CA LEU A 129 -29.11 -16.55 4.76
C LEU A 129 -29.02 -17.39 3.48
N ALA A 130 -29.36 -16.76 2.35
CA ALA A 130 -29.02 -17.34 1.05
C ALA A 130 -27.49 -17.41 0.87
N PRO A 131 -26.96 -18.31 0.01
CA PRO A 131 -25.50 -18.48 -0.15
C PRO A 131 -24.72 -17.20 -0.51
N ASP A 132 -25.36 -16.27 -1.20
CA ASP A 132 -24.83 -14.97 -1.64
C ASP A 132 -25.13 -13.82 -0.66
N GLN A 133 -25.87 -14.07 0.41
CA GLN A 133 -26.21 -13.06 1.41
C GLN A 133 -25.19 -13.03 2.54
N ARG A 134 -24.87 -11.82 2.99
CA ARG A 134 -24.05 -11.54 4.16
C ARG A 134 -24.78 -10.53 5.03
N GLU A 135 -24.63 -10.67 6.34
CA GLU A 135 -25.15 -9.70 7.30
C GLU A 135 -23.98 -9.00 7.98
N ILE A 136 -24.15 -7.70 8.19
CA ILE A 136 -23.23 -6.86 8.95
C ILE A 136 -24.02 -6.33 10.13
N TRP A 137 -23.55 -6.63 11.33
CA TRP A 137 -24.20 -6.23 12.57
C TRP A 137 -23.39 -5.11 13.22
N LEU A 138 -24.11 -4.08 13.62
CA LEU A 138 -23.58 -2.99 14.42
C LEU A 138 -24.41 -2.93 15.71
N SER A 139 -23.76 -3.17 16.84
CA SER A 139 -24.41 -3.27 18.15
C SER A 139 -23.74 -2.38 19.16
N GLU A 140 -24.51 -1.85 20.11
CA GLU A 140 -23.98 -1.05 21.20
C GLU A 140 -23.48 -1.92 22.35
N THR A 141 -22.41 -1.47 23.03
CA THR A 141 -21.87 -2.16 24.21
C THR A 141 -22.66 -1.87 25.49
N THR A 142 -23.42 -0.77 25.51
CA THR A 142 -24.19 -0.34 26.67
C THR A 142 -25.52 -1.09 26.77
N VAL A 143 -25.74 -1.81 27.88
CA VAL A 143 -26.99 -2.51 28.17
C VAL A 143 -28.12 -1.49 28.35
N GLY A 144 -29.15 -1.58 27.51
CA GLY A 144 -30.27 -0.63 27.48
C GLY A 144 -30.18 0.44 26.39
N GLY A 145 -29.06 0.45 25.65
CA GLY A 145 -28.81 1.31 24.51
C GLY A 145 -28.06 2.60 24.89
N GLY A 146 -26.95 2.87 24.20
CA GLY A 146 -26.21 4.13 24.28
C GLY A 146 -26.90 5.29 23.54
N GLY A 147 -27.96 4.99 22.77
CA GLY A 147 -28.70 5.97 21.97
C GLY A 147 -28.03 6.30 20.62
N ILE A 148 -26.94 5.62 20.29
CA ILE A 148 -26.15 5.82 19.08
C ILE A 148 -26.90 5.23 17.89
N ILE A 149 -27.44 4.03 18.00
CA ILE A 149 -28.24 3.39 16.94
C ILE A 149 -29.52 4.20 16.67
N GLU A 150 -30.20 4.68 17.71
CA GLU A 150 -31.36 5.57 17.56
C GLU A 150 -30.98 6.88 16.86
N LYS A 151 -29.86 7.49 17.25
CA LYS A 151 -29.34 8.71 16.62
C LYS A 151 -28.98 8.47 15.15
N LEU A 152 -28.32 7.36 14.82
CA LEU A 152 -28.04 6.97 13.44
C LEU A 152 -29.32 6.76 12.62
N GLN A 153 -30.33 6.10 13.19
CA GLN A 153 -31.63 5.94 12.54
C GLN A 153 -32.32 7.29 12.30
N GLN A 154 -32.19 8.23 13.25
CA GLN A 154 -32.72 9.58 13.08
C GLN A 154 -32.00 10.32 11.96
N ILE A 155 -30.66 10.36 11.97
CA ILE A 155 -29.84 11.00 10.93
C ILE A 155 -30.19 10.41 9.56
N TYR A 156 -30.22 9.09 9.44
CA TYR A 156 -30.56 8.41 8.19
C TYR A 156 -31.98 8.72 7.73
N ARG A 157 -32.95 8.86 8.64
CA ARG A 157 -34.34 9.21 8.30
C ARG A 157 -34.47 10.65 7.82
N GLU A 158 -33.71 11.57 8.41
CA GLU A 158 -33.75 13.00 8.10
C GLU A 158 -33.00 13.30 6.79
N ASP A 159 -31.79 12.76 6.63
CA ASP A 159 -30.97 12.90 5.43
C ASP A 159 -30.18 11.60 5.12
N PRO A 160 -30.78 10.68 4.36
CA PRO A 160 -30.08 9.48 3.92
C PRO A 160 -28.84 9.79 3.06
N ARG A 161 -28.79 10.95 2.38
CA ARG A 161 -27.68 11.27 1.47
C ARG A 161 -26.40 11.52 2.24
N SER A 162 -26.47 12.28 3.33
CA SER A 162 -25.32 12.53 4.20
C SER A 162 -24.69 11.22 4.71
N PHE A 163 -25.51 10.21 5.04
CA PHE A 163 -24.98 8.88 5.42
C PHE A 163 -24.18 8.23 4.29
N PHE A 164 -24.72 8.20 3.08
CA PHE A 164 -24.04 7.60 1.92
C PHE A 164 -22.82 8.42 1.47
N GLU A 165 -22.85 9.75 1.58
CA GLU A 165 -21.69 10.61 1.31
C GLU A 165 -20.54 10.32 2.28
N SER A 166 -20.83 10.16 3.58
CA SER A 166 -19.83 9.75 4.57
C SER A 166 -19.30 8.33 4.32
N LEU A 167 -20.18 7.39 3.96
CA LEU A 167 -19.77 6.03 3.60
C LEU A 167 -18.87 6.00 2.35
N ASP A 168 -19.24 6.73 1.30
CA ASP A 168 -18.45 6.85 0.08
C ASP A 168 -17.08 7.49 0.35
N PHE A 169 -17.04 8.50 1.21
CA PHE A 169 -15.78 9.08 1.69
C PHE A 169 -14.89 8.05 2.41
N ASN A 170 -15.47 7.23 3.30
CA ASN A 170 -14.70 6.21 4.03
C ASN A 170 -14.28 5.02 3.15
N LEU A 171 -14.95 4.79 2.02
CA LEU A 171 -14.56 3.80 1.00
C LEU A 171 -13.64 4.39 -0.08
N SER A 172 -13.45 5.71 -0.11
CA SER A 172 -12.59 6.37 -1.09
C SER A 172 -11.11 6.06 -0.86
N PRO A 173 -10.26 6.18 -1.90
CA PRO A 173 -8.84 5.92 -1.78
C PRO A 173 -8.19 6.70 -0.63
N GLY A 174 -7.50 5.98 0.25
CA GLY A 174 -6.78 6.60 1.35
C GLY A 174 -5.58 7.44 0.87
N ASN A 175 -4.93 8.15 1.80
CA ASN A 175 -3.76 8.98 1.50
C ASN A 175 -2.62 8.20 0.84
N TYR A 176 -2.39 6.95 1.26
CA TYR A 176 -1.35 6.09 0.69
C TYR A 176 -1.70 5.61 -0.72
N GLU A 177 -2.95 5.24 -0.96
CA GLU A 177 -3.40 4.81 -2.28
C GLU A 177 -3.38 5.96 -3.28
N THR A 178 -3.85 7.14 -2.86
CA THR A 178 -3.76 8.38 -3.64
C THR A 178 -2.31 8.73 -3.98
N MET A 179 -1.41 8.64 -3.00
CA MET A 179 0.02 8.86 -3.22
C MET A 179 0.61 7.84 -4.20
N ASP A 180 0.26 6.55 -4.08
CA ASP A 180 0.77 5.50 -4.97
C ASP A 180 0.28 5.71 -6.42
N ASN A 181 -1.00 6.04 -6.59
CA ASN A 181 -1.57 6.41 -7.89
C ASN A 181 -0.86 7.64 -8.50
N ASN A 182 -0.53 8.66 -7.69
CA ASN A 182 0.25 9.80 -8.16
C ASN A 182 1.67 9.41 -8.59
N VAL A 183 2.34 8.48 -7.87
CA VAL A 183 3.66 7.96 -8.25
C VAL A 183 3.57 7.17 -9.57
N TRP A 184 2.54 6.36 -9.73
CA TRP A 184 2.28 5.64 -10.97
C TRP A 184 2.05 6.59 -12.15
N HIS A 185 1.20 7.60 -11.99
CA HIS A 185 0.98 8.63 -13.01
C HIS A 185 2.25 9.43 -13.34
N LEU A 186 3.08 9.74 -12.35
CA LEU A 186 4.39 10.36 -12.58
C LEU A 186 5.27 9.48 -13.48
N LEU A 187 5.40 8.19 -13.15
CA LEU A 187 6.18 7.24 -13.95
C LEU A 187 5.64 7.14 -15.40
N GLN A 188 4.32 7.09 -15.58
CA GLN A 188 3.70 7.14 -16.91
C GLN A 188 3.99 8.44 -17.66
N THR A 189 4.02 9.57 -16.96
CA THR A 189 4.29 10.88 -17.57
C THR A 189 5.74 11.00 -17.97
N MET A 190 6.65 10.41 -17.19
CA MET A 190 8.10 10.40 -17.47
C MET A 190 8.47 9.61 -18.75
N VAL A 191 7.69 8.62 -19.16
CA VAL A 191 7.95 7.92 -20.43
C VAL A 191 7.39 8.66 -21.65
N ASN A 192 6.61 9.72 -21.47
CA ASN A 192 6.12 10.55 -22.57
C ASN A 192 7.26 11.43 -23.13
N PRO A 193 7.61 11.33 -24.43
CA PRO A 193 8.67 12.13 -25.04
C PRO A 193 8.46 13.65 -24.96
N ALA A 194 7.21 14.11 -24.78
CA ALA A 194 6.90 15.53 -24.63
C ALA A 194 7.06 16.05 -23.19
N SER A 195 7.28 15.16 -22.20
CA SER A 195 7.43 15.57 -20.81
C SER A 195 8.83 16.09 -20.52
N SER A 196 8.91 17.18 -19.74
CA SER A 196 10.20 17.67 -19.22
C SER A 196 10.54 17.07 -17.84
N LEU A 197 9.65 16.27 -17.24
CA LEU A 197 9.88 15.62 -15.94
C LEU A 197 11.13 14.72 -15.91
N PRO A 198 11.46 13.93 -16.95
CA PRO A 198 12.68 13.12 -16.95
C PRO A 198 13.95 13.96 -16.80
N VAL A 199 13.96 15.16 -17.39
CA VAL A 199 15.09 16.09 -17.29
C VAL A 199 15.21 16.59 -15.85
N CYS A 200 14.13 17.07 -15.24
CA CYS A 200 14.14 17.56 -13.85
C CYS A 200 14.49 16.45 -12.84
N MET A 201 14.02 15.22 -13.07
CA MET A 201 14.39 14.06 -12.25
C MET A 201 15.88 13.74 -12.36
N ASN A 202 16.44 13.83 -13.57
CA ASN A 202 17.88 13.61 -13.78
C ASN A 202 18.73 14.74 -13.18
N GLU A 203 18.29 16.01 -13.28
CA GLU A 203 18.92 17.14 -12.58
C GLU A 203 18.98 16.90 -11.07
N MET A 204 17.88 16.41 -10.48
CA MET A 204 17.83 16.06 -9.06
C MET A 204 18.77 14.91 -8.69
N ARG A 205 18.97 13.91 -9.56
CA ARG A 205 19.90 12.80 -9.32
C ARG A 205 21.38 13.20 -9.45
N LEU A 206 21.68 14.16 -10.31
CA LEU A 206 23.04 14.60 -10.61
C LEU A 206 23.52 15.78 -9.75
N ALA A 207 22.60 16.47 -9.07
CA ALA A 207 22.94 17.55 -8.15
C ALA A 207 23.89 17.04 -7.05
N ASN A 208 25.02 17.73 -6.88
CA ASN A 208 26.12 17.29 -6.01
C ASN A 208 26.59 18.37 -5.03
N ASP A 209 25.97 19.55 -5.07
CA ASP A 209 26.19 20.63 -4.12
C ASP A 209 24.86 21.25 -3.67
N HIS A 210 24.91 22.06 -2.62
CA HIS A 210 23.70 22.65 -2.05
C HIS A 210 22.94 23.55 -3.04
N ALA A 211 23.66 24.31 -3.87
CA ALA A 211 23.04 25.28 -4.79
C ALA A 211 22.30 24.56 -5.94
N SER A 212 22.95 23.57 -6.54
CA SER A 212 22.39 22.69 -7.57
C SER A 212 21.21 21.89 -7.04
N GLN A 213 21.27 21.36 -5.80
CA GLN A 213 20.16 20.64 -5.18
C GLN A 213 18.92 21.52 -5.02
N VAL A 214 19.09 22.75 -4.49
CA VAL A 214 17.99 23.69 -4.31
C VAL A 214 17.39 24.09 -5.66
N GLN A 215 18.22 24.30 -6.69
CA GLN A 215 17.74 24.65 -8.01
C GLN A 215 16.99 23.49 -8.69
N ALA A 216 17.55 22.28 -8.66
CA ALA A 216 16.92 21.08 -9.21
C ALA A 216 15.58 20.79 -8.51
N GLN A 217 15.49 20.97 -7.19
CA GLN A 217 14.26 20.77 -6.44
C GLN A 217 13.18 21.78 -6.86
N ARG A 218 13.55 23.05 -7.06
CA ARG A 218 12.62 24.09 -7.55
C ARG A 218 12.14 23.77 -8.97
N ASN A 219 13.04 23.34 -9.85
CA ASN A 219 12.70 22.94 -11.21
C ASN A 219 11.71 21.77 -11.21
N LEU A 220 11.99 20.72 -10.44
CA LEU A 220 11.13 19.54 -10.33
C LEU A 220 9.75 19.90 -9.78
N LEU A 221 9.68 20.68 -8.69
CA LEU A 221 8.39 21.12 -8.12
C LEU A 221 7.58 21.93 -9.13
N GLY A 222 8.23 22.87 -9.83
CA GLY A 222 7.56 23.68 -10.85
C GLY A 222 7.07 22.85 -12.04
N GLU A 223 7.81 21.81 -12.44
CA GLU A 223 7.41 20.90 -13.53
C GLU A 223 6.26 19.97 -13.11
N LEU A 224 6.30 19.43 -11.89
CA LEU A 224 5.22 18.61 -11.32
C LEU A 224 3.90 19.40 -11.31
N GLN A 225 3.93 20.65 -10.85
CA GLN A 225 2.74 21.51 -10.83
C GLN A 225 2.24 21.84 -12.24
N ARG A 226 3.15 22.16 -13.17
CA ARG A 226 2.79 22.40 -14.59
C ARG A 226 2.22 21.16 -15.27
N SER A 227 2.64 19.98 -14.85
CA SER A 227 2.12 18.68 -15.31
C SER A 227 0.83 18.24 -14.58
N GLY A 228 0.27 19.07 -13.68
CA GLY A 228 -1.01 18.82 -13.02
C GLY A 228 -0.93 18.00 -11.73
N PHE A 229 0.27 17.72 -11.20
CA PHE A 229 0.40 16.98 -9.95
C PHE A 229 0.13 17.86 -8.72
N MET A 230 -0.62 17.31 -7.76
CA MET A 230 -0.70 17.89 -6.42
C MET A 230 0.55 17.52 -5.60
N THR A 231 1.38 18.52 -5.30
CA THR A 231 2.64 18.33 -4.56
C THR A 231 2.42 18.24 -3.05
N SER A 232 1.76 17.18 -2.59
CA SER A 232 1.60 16.91 -1.15
C SER A 232 2.92 16.43 -0.51
N HIS A 233 3.05 16.57 0.81
CA HIS A 233 4.23 16.10 1.54
C HIS A 233 4.46 14.58 1.37
N SER A 234 3.40 13.77 1.41
CA SER A 234 3.50 12.32 1.22
C SER A 234 4.00 11.96 -0.19
N PHE A 235 3.51 12.66 -1.21
CA PHE A 235 3.94 12.45 -2.60
C PHE A 235 5.41 12.82 -2.80
N LEU A 236 5.85 14.00 -2.33
CA LEU A 236 7.24 14.42 -2.43
C LEU A 236 8.19 13.51 -1.66
N SER A 237 7.78 13.04 -0.48
CA SER A 237 8.53 12.05 0.31
C SER A 237 8.67 10.72 -0.46
N ALA A 238 7.60 10.25 -1.11
CA ALA A 238 7.64 9.05 -1.93
C ALA A 238 8.59 9.18 -3.13
N ILE A 239 8.58 10.32 -3.83
CA ILE A 239 9.54 10.60 -4.91
C ILE A 239 10.98 10.50 -4.39
N ASN A 240 11.29 11.18 -3.29
CA ASN A 240 12.65 11.19 -2.74
C ASN A 240 13.13 9.80 -2.28
N THR A 241 12.25 9.04 -1.64
CA THR A 241 12.62 7.76 -1.02
C THR A 241 12.57 6.57 -1.98
N ARG A 242 11.78 6.66 -3.06
CA ARG A 242 11.55 5.57 -4.03
C ARG A 242 12.19 5.84 -5.40
N LEU A 243 12.09 7.06 -5.92
CA LEU A 243 12.51 7.40 -7.30
C LEU A 243 13.84 8.14 -7.37
N LEU A 244 14.23 8.88 -6.33
CA LEU A 244 15.49 9.64 -6.26
C LEU A 244 16.48 9.07 -5.24
N ARG A 245 16.33 7.78 -4.88
CA ARG A 245 17.27 7.10 -3.99
C ARG A 245 18.66 7.04 -4.67
N PRO A 246 19.77 7.19 -3.94
CA PRO A 246 21.11 7.02 -4.50
C PRO A 246 21.24 5.71 -5.30
N GLY A 247 21.80 5.79 -6.50
CA GLY A 247 21.95 4.66 -7.42
C GLY A 247 20.76 4.40 -8.35
N THR A 248 19.67 5.16 -8.24
CA THR A 248 18.57 5.13 -9.22
C THR A 248 18.88 6.00 -10.43
N ASP A 249 18.34 5.60 -11.58
CA ASP A 249 18.48 6.30 -12.86
C ASP A 249 17.23 6.14 -13.73
N ALA A 250 17.28 6.61 -14.98
CA ALA A 250 16.16 6.48 -15.91
C ALA A 250 15.77 5.01 -16.19
N SER A 251 16.72 4.08 -16.15
CA SER A 251 16.40 2.65 -16.32
C SER A 251 15.59 2.11 -15.14
N SER A 252 15.86 2.63 -13.94
CA SER A 252 15.11 2.31 -12.73
C SER A 252 13.66 2.80 -12.82
N ASP A 253 13.42 3.98 -13.39
CA ASP A 253 12.06 4.53 -13.58
C ASP A 253 11.24 3.66 -14.54
N VAL A 254 11.81 3.32 -15.69
CA VAL A 254 11.17 2.43 -16.67
C VAL A 254 10.86 1.08 -16.05
N PHE A 255 11.80 0.54 -15.28
CA PHE A 255 11.62 -0.71 -14.59
C PHE A 255 10.48 -0.66 -13.55
N LEU A 256 10.43 0.38 -12.72
CA LEU A 256 9.35 0.58 -11.74
C LEU A 256 7.98 0.75 -12.43
N LEU A 257 7.94 1.44 -13.56
CA LEU A 257 6.71 1.55 -14.36
C LEU A 257 6.24 0.19 -14.85
N GLN A 258 7.15 -0.65 -15.38
CA GLN A 258 6.80 -2.00 -15.83
C GLN A 258 6.23 -2.84 -14.69
N LEU A 259 6.88 -2.83 -13.51
CA LEU A 259 6.37 -3.57 -12.34
C LEU A 259 4.98 -3.12 -11.92
N GLN A 260 4.71 -1.81 -11.95
CA GLN A 260 3.40 -1.24 -11.61
C GLN A 260 2.34 -1.59 -12.66
N GLN A 261 2.72 -1.67 -13.94
CA GLN A 261 1.82 -2.13 -15.01
C GLN A 261 1.48 -3.60 -14.85
N ASP A 262 2.48 -4.45 -14.58
CA ASP A 262 2.27 -5.89 -14.38
C ASP A 262 1.40 -6.18 -13.15
N TRP A 263 1.58 -5.40 -12.06
CA TRP A 263 0.77 -5.55 -10.84
C TRP A 263 -0.69 -5.15 -11.01
N ARG A 264 -0.98 -4.20 -11.92
CA ARG A 264 -2.34 -3.65 -12.12
C ARG A 264 -3.13 -4.40 -13.21
N GLN A 265 -2.52 -5.38 -13.88
CA GLN A 265 -3.19 -6.29 -14.83
C GLN A 265 -3.87 -7.43 -14.09
#